data_AF-A0A271J4P3-F1
#
_entry.id   AF-A0A271J4P3-F1
#
_cell.length_a   1.000
_cell.length_b   1.000
_cell.length_c   1.000
_cell.angle_alpha   90.00
_cell.angle_beta   90.00
_cell.angle_gamma   90.00
#
_symmetry.space_group_name_H-M   'P 1'
#
loop_
_entity.id
_entity.type
_entity.pdbx_description
1 polymer ?
#
loop_
_entity_poly.entity_id
_entity_poly.type
_entity_poly.pdbx_seq_one_letter_code
_entity_poly.pdbx_strand_id
1 'polypeptide(L)'
;MAATLSASRRAPGFSPHLGVTWTRLYDDDGPVGVGTNSGRGDYSSAGVRVSALYRSRGRGVAAYGLLGTGLYTVSIERDQNPYGDVFWGNHAGVGIEVPIGGAAVSAEVSAVAMVTDYGAGAFNFPTVHVPLSVGVRF
;
A
#
# COMPACT_ATOMS: atom_id res chain seq x y z
N MET A 1 -7.93 1.08 -6.90
CA MET A 1 -7.05 0.02 -7.44
C MET A 1 -5.59 0.35 -7.17
N ALA A 2 -4.78 -0.63 -6.76
CA ALA A 2 -3.34 -0.44 -6.55
C ALA A 2 -2.48 -1.41 -7.37
N ALA A 3 -1.29 -0.96 -7.75
CA ALA A 3 -0.28 -1.74 -8.46
C ALA A 3 1.04 -1.76 -7.67
N THR A 4 1.71 -2.91 -7.59
CA THR A 4 3.03 -3.03 -6.95
C THR A 4 4.08 -3.62 -7.90
N LEU A 5 5.26 -3.01 -7.94
CA LEU A 5 6.46 -3.62 -8.49
C LEU A 5 7.38 -4.00 -7.33
N SER A 6 7.99 -5.18 -7.33
CA SER A 6 8.90 -5.53 -6.24
C SER A 6 10.02 -6.50 -6.60
N ALA A 7 11.03 -6.53 -5.74
CA ALA A 7 12.14 -7.46 -5.80
C ALA A 7 12.37 -8.12 -4.43
N SER A 8 12.47 -9.45 -4.41
CA SER A 8 13.06 -10.19 -3.29
C SER A 8 13.39 -11.62 -3.68
N ARG A 9 14.15 -12.33 -2.83
CA ARG A 9 14.41 -13.77 -3.05
C ARG A 9 13.18 -14.59 -2.72
N ARG A 10 12.84 -15.50 -3.63
CA ARG A 10 11.79 -16.51 -3.43
C ARG A 10 12.35 -17.66 -2.60
N ALA A 11 12.25 -17.53 -1.28
CA ALA A 11 12.62 -18.59 -0.33
C ALA A 11 11.50 -18.75 0.71
N PRO A 12 11.27 -19.98 1.21
CA PRO A 12 10.38 -20.19 2.34
C PRO A 12 10.95 -19.52 3.60
N GLY A 13 10.07 -19.04 4.48
CA GLY A 13 10.46 -18.31 5.69
C GLY A 13 10.58 -16.80 5.46
N PHE A 14 11.37 -16.14 6.32
CA PHE A 14 11.53 -14.69 6.31
C PHE A 14 12.45 -14.23 5.20
N SER A 15 12.00 -13.26 4.40
CA SER A 15 12.84 -12.58 3.41
C SER A 15 12.58 -11.08 3.40
N PRO A 16 13.63 -10.24 3.31
CA PRO A 16 13.45 -8.82 3.08
C PRO A 16 12.85 -8.59 1.69
N HIS A 17 12.06 -7.53 1.56
CA HIS A 17 11.34 -7.16 0.35
C HIS A 17 11.34 -5.65 0.18
N LEU A 18 11.66 -5.22 -1.03
CA LEU A 18 11.55 -3.82 -1.45
C LEU A 18 10.51 -3.76 -2.55
N GLY A 19 9.54 -2.86 -2.38
CA GLY A 19 8.47 -2.65 -3.34
C GLY A 19 8.23 -1.17 -3.60
N VAL A 20 7.76 -0.87 -4.80
CA VAL A 20 7.13 0.40 -5.14
C VAL A 20 5.65 0.13 -5.33
N THR A 21 4.81 0.91 -4.67
CA THR A 21 3.36 0.79 -4.78
C THR A 21 2.76 2.08 -5.32
N TRP A 22 1.71 1.93 -6.11
CA TRP A 22 0.85 3.02 -6.56
C TRP A 22 -0.58 2.64 -6.25
N THR A 23 -1.33 3.51 -5.59
CA THR A 23 -2.73 3.31 -5.22
C THR A 23 -3.54 4.48 -5.74
N ARG A 24 -4.65 4.21 -6.44
CA ARG A 24 -5.69 5.21 -6.71
C ARG A 24 -6.98 4.75 -6.06
N LEU A 25 -7.53 5.54 -5.16
CA LEU A 25 -8.84 5.34 -4.54
C LEU A 25 -9.79 6.33 -5.21
N TYR A 26 -10.85 5.79 -5.80
CA TYR A 26 -11.94 6.58 -6.34
C TYR A 26 -12.96 6.78 -5.23
N ASP A 27 -13.44 8.00 -5.05
CA ASP A 27 -14.56 8.27 -4.18
C ASP A 27 -15.83 7.87 -4.94
N ASP A 28 -16.49 6.78 -4.52
CA ASP A 28 -17.85 6.49 -4.97
C ASP A 28 -18.79 7.47 -4.24
N ASP A 29 -19.74 8.08 -4.94
CA ASP A 29 -20.75 9.04 -4.45
C ASP A 29 -21.70 8.46 -3.36
N GLY A 30 -21.16 7.83 -2.31
CA GLY A 30 -21.87 7.24 -1.19
C GLY A 30 -22.27 8.27 -0.14
N PRO A 31 -23.36 8.03 0.62
CA PRO A 31 -23.88 8.99 1.57
C PRO A 31 -22.88 9.25 2.72
N VAL A 32 -22.64 10.54 2.94
CA VAL A 32 -21.69 11.16 3.85
C VAL A 32 -21.80 10.60 5.27
N GLY A 33 -20.74 9.93 5.74
CA GLY A 33 -20.55 9.62 7.15
C GLY A 33 -20.15 10.89 7.90
N VAL A 34 -20.95 11.27 8.90
CA VAL A 34 -20.74 12.46 9.74
C VAL A 34 -19.39 12.34 10.47
N GLY A 35 -18.43 13.22 10.15
CA GLY A 35 -17.19 13.38 10.93
C GLY A 35 -15.91 13.65 10.14
N THR A 36 -15.89 13.53 8.82
CA THR A 36 -14.69 13.78 8.00
C THR A 36 -14.84 15.07 7.18
N ASN A 37 -14.09 16.11 7.54
CA ASN A 37 -13.98 17.36 6.78
C ASN A 37 -13.03 17.25 5.55
N SER A 38 -12.53 16.06 5.21
CA SER A 38 -11.72 15.85 4.02
C SER A 38 -12.63 15.70 2.79
N GLY A 39 -12.73 16.77 2.01
CA GLY A 39 -13.61 16.90 0.87
C GLY A 39 -13.31 15.95 -0.28
N ARG A 40 -14.38 15.62 -1.01
CA ARG A 40 -14.45 15.11 -2.39
C ARG A 40 -13.16 15.25 -3.21
N GLY A 41 -12.64 14.13 -3.68
CA GLY A 41 -11.63 14.10 -4.74
C GLY A 41 -11.01 12.72 -4.92
N ASP A 42 -10.60 12.40 -6.14
CA ASP A 42 -9.80 11.22 -6.41
C ASP A 42 -8.50 11.29 -5.57
N TYR A 43 -8.26 10.24 -4.80
CA TYR A 43 -7.07 10.08 -3.98
C TYR A 43 -6.06 9.22 -4.72
N SER A 44 -4.82 9.69 -4.81
CA SER A 44 -3.71 8.88 -5.32
C SER A 44 -2.55 8.89 -4.33
N SER A 45 -1.93 7.73 -4.14
CA SER A 45 -0.71 7.60 -3.37
C SER A 45 0.32 6.76 -4.11
N ALA A 46 1.58 7.13 -3.98
CA ALA A 46 2.70 6.36 -4.49
C ALA A 46 3.74 6.24 -3.39
N GLY A 47 4.41 5.11 -3.27
CA GLY A 47 5.37 4.93 -2.18
C GLY A 47 6.39 3.85 -2.41
N VAL A 48 7.50 3.99 -1.70
CA VAL A 48 8.55 2.97 -1.59
C VAL A 48 8.44 2.32 -0.23
N ARG A 49 8.36 1.00 -0.20
CA ARG A 49 8.13 0.21 1.00
C ARG A 49 9.19 -0.86 1.17
N VAL A 50 9.63 -1.02 2.42
CA VAL A 50 10.50 -2.10 2.86
C VAL A 50 9.70 -3.00 3.79
N SER A 51 9.68 -4.30 3.50
CA SER A 51 8.87 -5.28 4.22
C SER A 51 9.65 -6.53 4.57
N ALA A 52 9.29 -7.16 5.68
CA ALA A 52 9.59 -8.55 5.93
C ALA A 52 8.43 -9.39 5.38
N LEU A 53 8.74 -10.33 4.48
CA LEU A 53 7.77 -11.32 3.99
C LEU A 53 7.99 -12.63 4.72
N TYR A 54 6.92 -13.26 5.16
CA TYR A 54 6.92 -14.66 5.60
C TYR A 54 6.13 -15.49 4.60
N ARG A 55 6.81 -16.41 3.89
CA ARG A 55 6.17 -17.31 2.90
C ARG A 55 5.94 -18.71 3.44
N SER A 56 4.78 -19.27 3.12
CA SER A 56 4.49 -20.69 3.34
C SER A 56 5.42 -21.58 2.52
N ARG A 57 5.75 -22.77 3.04
CA ARG A 57 6.53 -23.78 2.32
C ARG A 57 5.69 -24.40 1.21
N GLY A 58 6.27 -24.58 0.02
CA GLY A 58 5.61 -25.25 -1.10
C GLY A 58 6.30 -25.01 -2.45
N ARG A 59 6.07 -25.88 -3.43
CA ARG A 59 6.41 -25.69 -4.84
C ARG A 59 5.13 -25.33 -5.58
N GLY A 60 4.95 -24.07 -5.98
CA GLY A 60 3.74 -23.62 -6.67
C GLY A 60 3.25 -22.27 -6.16
N VAL A 61 1.93 -22.08 -6.07
CA VAL A 61 1.32 -20.89 -5.44
C VAL A 61 1.73 -20.83 -3.97
N ALA A 62 2.25 -19.69 -3.53
CA ALA A 62 2.70 -19.49 -2.16
C ALA A 62 1.92 -18.35 -1.50
N ALA A 63 1.29 -18.62 -0.36
CA ALA A 63 0.73 -17.57 0.47
C ALA A 63 1.85 -16.91 1.28
N TYR A 64 1.71 -15.61 1.53
CA TYR A 64 2.65 -14.87 2.35
C TYR A 64 1.98 -13.83 3.23
N GLY A 65 2.54 -13.63 4.41
CA GLY A 65 2.27 -12.47 5.26
C GLY A 65 3.36 -11.42 5.07
N LEU A 66 3.03 -10.16 5.27
CA LEU A 66 3.97 -9.06 5.20
C LEU A 66 3.73 -8.04 6.31
N LEU A 67 4.83 -7.48 6.80
CA LEU A 67 4.85 -6.32 7.67
C LEU A 67 6.02 -5.45 7.26
N GLY A 68 5.82 -4.14 7.24
CA GLY A 68 6.88 -3.22 6.88
C GLY A 68 6.52 -1.78 7.13
N THR A 69 7.37 -0.94 6.57
CA THR A 69 7.24 0.50 6.58
C THR A 69 7.59 1.07 5.22
N GLY A 70 7.10 2.26 4.91
CA GLY A 70 7.40 2.95 3.67
C GLY A 70 7.26 4.45 3.77
N LEU A 71 7.81 5.11 2.75
CA LEU A 71 7.57 6.51 2.47
C LEU A 71 6.55 6.60 1.35
N TYR A 72 5.53 7.43 1.55
CA TYR A 72 4.41 7.56 0.65
C TYR A 72 4.20 9.04 0.34
N THR A 73 4.05 9.37 -0.93
CA THR A 73 3.52 10.65 -1.37
C THR A 73 2.03 10.49 -1.65
N VAL A 74 1.25 11.52 -1.32
CA VAL A 74 -0.18 11.57 -1.51
C VAL A 74 -0.54 12.79 -2.36
N SER A 75 -1.38 12.60 -3.37
CA SER A 75 -1.90 13.65 -4.23
C SER A 75 -3.41 13.53 -4.36
N ILE A 76 -4.10 14.67 -4.31
CA ILE A 76 -5.56 14.78 -4.29
C ILE A 76 -5.96 15.77 -5.38
N GLU A 77 -6.87 15.35 -6.25
CA GLU A 77 -7.06 15.99 -7.55
C GLU A 77 -7.75 17.38 -7.48
N ARG A 78 -8.45 17.69 -6.38
CA ARG A 78 -9.23 18.96 -6.26
C ARG A 78 -8.61 20.03 -5.37
N ASP A 79 -7.78 19.65 -4.42
CA ASP A 79 -6.94 20.58 -3.67
C ASP A 79 -5.50 20.28 -4.07
N GLN A 80 -4.85 21.18 -4.81
CA GLN A 80 -3.40 21.18 -4.88
C GLN A 80 -2.91 21.23 -3.43
N ASN A 81 -2.56 20.08 -2.86
CA ASN A 81 -1.93 20.06 -1.55
C ASN A 81 -0.63 20.87 -1.71
N PRO A 82 -0.53 22.09 -1.14
CA PRO A 82 0.64 22.93 -1.32
C PRO A 82 1.85 22.37 -0.57
N TYR A 83 1.61 21.36 0.27
CA TYR A 83 2.59 20.62 1.04
C TYR A 83 2.70 19.24 0.37
N GLY A 84 3.69 19.07 -0.49
CA GLY A 84 4.00 17.79 -1.13
C GLY A 84 4.50 16.80 -0.09
N ASP A 85 3.60 16.28 0.73
CA ASP A 85 3.99 15.66 1.97
C ASP A 85 4.30 14.19 1.76
N VAL A 86 5.59 13.90 1.93
CA VAL A 86 6.09 12.55 2.04
C VAL A 86 5.79 12.08 3.46
N PHE A 87 4.83 11.17 3.58
CA PHE A 87 4.44 10.59 4.85
C PHE A 87 5.14 9.26 5.10
N TRP A 88 5.53 9.06 6.34
CA TRP A 88 5.96 7.77 6.82
C TRP A 88 4.74 6.93 7.22
N GLY A 89 4.70 5.69 6.76
CA GLY A 89 3.62 4.76 7.05
C GLY A 89 4.10 3.38 7.39
N ASN A 90 3.35 2.69 8.25
CA ASN A 90 3.50 1.25 8.46
C ASN A 90 2.47 0.52 7.62
N HIS A 91 2.82 -0.67 7.16
CA HIS A 91 1.89 -1.52 6.44
C HIS A 91 2.00 -2.96 6.90
N ALA A 92 0.87 -3.65 6.88
CA ALA A 92 0.77 -5.07 7.15
C ALA A 92 -0.27 -5.68 6.22
N GLY A 93 -0.05 -6.92 5.80
CA GLY A 93 -0.92 -7.53 4.81
C GLY A 93 -0.67 -9.00 4.58
N VAL A 94 -1.48 -9.55 3.68
CA VAL A 94 -1.37 -10.92 3.21
C VAL A 94 -1.50 -10.94 1.70
N GLY A 95 -0.83 -11.89 1.07
CA GLY A 95 -0.89 -12.05 -0.36
C GLY A 95 -0.65 -13.48 -0.81
N ILE A 96 -0.84 -13.68 -2.11
CA ILE A 96 -0.53 -14.90 -2.82
C ILE A 96 0.46 -14.59 -3.93
N GLU A 97 1.42 -15.48 -4.14
CA GLU A 97 2.43 -15.40 -5.17
C GLU A 97 2.29 -16.60 -6.10
N VAL A 98 2.04 -16.34 -7.38
CA VAL A 98 1.89 -17.34 -8.44
C VAL A 98 3.12 -17.25 -9.36
N PRO A 99 3.97 -18.29 -9.42
CA PRO A 99 5.10 -18.29 -10.34
C PRO A 99 4.60 -18.41 -11.79
N ILE A 100 5.10 -17.54 -12.67
CA ILE A 100 4.80 -17.54 -14.10
C ILE A 100 6.12 -17.43 -14.86
N GLY A 101 6.65 -18.57 -15.32
CA GLY A 101 7.93 -18.63 -16.01
C GLY A 101 9.11 -18.17 -15.15
N GLY A 102 9.86 -17.18 -15.65
CA GLY A 102 10.99 -16.56 -14.95
C GLY A 102 10.61 -15.44 -13.97
N ALA A 103 9.32 -15.16 -13.79
CA ALA A 103 8.79 -14.13 -12.91
C ALA A 103 7.71 -14.70 -11.96
N ALA A 104 7.18 -13.86 -11.08
CA ALA A 104 6.03 -14.18 -10.24
C ALA A 104 5.00 -13.04 -10.27
N VAL A 105 3.72 -13.40 -10.35
CA VAL A 105 2.61 -12.47 -10.17
C VAL A 105 2.14 -12.58 -8.73
N SER A 106 1.93 -11.44 -8.08
CA SER A 106 1.45 -11.35 -6.70
C SER A 106 0.11 -10.61 -6.65
N ALA A 107 -0.79 -11.08 -5.79
CA ALA A 107 -1.97 -10.34 -5.38
C ALA A 107 -1.90 -10.16 -3.86
N GLU A 108 -2.09 -8.94 -3.37
CA GLU A 108 -1.87 -8.56 -1.98
C GLU A 108 -2.96 -7.61 -1.49
N VAL A 109 -3.53 -7.94 -0.33
CA VAL A 109 -4.34 -7.01 0.46
C VAL A 109 -3.47 -6.55 1.61
N SER A 110 -3.27 -5.24 1.75
CA SER A 110 -2.56 -4.66 2.89
C SER A 110 -3.36 -3.53 3.52
N ALA A 111 -3.17 -3.32 4.81
CA ALA A 111 -3.56 -2.12 5.53
C ALA A 111 -2.32 -1.24 5.68
N VAL A 112 -2.45 0.04 5.34
CA VAL A 112 -1.41 1.05 5.48
C VAL A 112 -1.91 2.12 6.43
N ALA A 113 -1.16 2.33 7.51
CA ALA A 113 -1.38 3.39 8.49
C ALA A 113 -0.31 4.46 8.28
N MET A 114 -0.73 5.66 7.90
CA MET A 114 0.14 6.81 7.64
C MET A 114 -0.07 7.87 8.70
N VAL A 115 1.03 8.43 9.20
CA VAL A 115 0.95 9.65 10.01
C VAL A 115 0.92 10.81 9.03
N THR A 116 -0.24 11.46 8.92
CA THR A 116 -0.46 12.59 8.01
C THR A 116 -1.14 13.73 8.75
N ASP A 117 -0.79 14.95 8.38
CA ASP A 117 -1.42 16.20 8.80
C ASP A 117 -2.67 16.55 7.96
N TYR A 118 -2.93 15.79 6.89
CA TYR A 118 -4.02 15.98 5.93
C TYR A 118 -5.42 16.02 6.57
N GLY A 119 -5.62 15.40 7.73
CA GLY A 119 -6.94 15.30 8.35
C GLY A 119 -7.36 16.47 9.26
N ALA A 120 -6.46 17.33 9.73
CA ALA A 120 -6.72 17.98 11.02
C ALA A 120 -6.55 19.50 11.10
N GLY A 121 -5.75 20.16 10.26
CA GLY A 121 -5.41 21.59 10.48
C GLY A 121 -4.69 21.90 11.81
N ALA A 122 -4.61 20.93 12.73
CA ALA A 122 -3.81 20.87 13.94
C ALA A 122 -3.83 19.41 14.44
N PHE A 123 -2.64 18.84 14.69
CA PHE A 123 -2.38 17.52 15.29
C PHE A 123 -2.59 16.24 14.43
N ASN A 124 -1.47 15.56 14.20
CA ASN A 124 -1.22 14.16 13.81
C ASN A 124 -2.38 13.16 14.05
N PHE A 125 -3.31 13.01 13.11
CA PHE A 125 -4.23 11.87 13.12
C PHE A 125 -3.69 10.77 12.19
N PRO A 126 -3.63 9.50 12.65
CA PRO A 126 -3.23 8.39 11.80
C PRO A 126 -4.35 8.07 10.81
N THR A 127 -4.09 8.29 9.52
CA THR A 127 -4.99 7.86 8.45
C THR A 127 -4.68 6.41 8.12
N VAL A 128 -5.70 5.54 8.17
CA VAL A 128 -5.58 4.12 7.80
C VAL A 128 -6.38 3.88 6.53
N HIS A 129 -5.75 3.30 5.51
CA HIS A 129 -6.45 2.79 4.33
C HIS A 129 -6.01 1.37 4.01
N VAL A 130 -6.89 0.59 3.38
CA VAL A 130 -6.66 -0.83 3.09
C VAL A 130 -6.63 -1.04 1.58
N PRO A 131 -5.48 -0.81 0.90
CA PRO A 131 -5.39 -1.04 -0.53
C PRO A 131 -5.41 -2.52 -0.88
N LEU A 132 -6.22 -2.87 -1.88
CA LEU A 132 -6.02 -4.09 -2.67
C LEU A 132 -5.06 -3.79 -3.82
N SER A 133 -3.93 -4.50 -3.83
CA SER A 133 -2.87 -4.35 -4.82
C SER A 133 -2.62 -5.62 -5.62
N VAL A 134 -2.30 -5.44 -6.91
CA VAL A 134 -1.83 -6.51 -7.79
C VAL A 134 -0.44 -6.11 -8.27
N GLY A 135 0.50 -7.06 -8.32
CA GLY A 135 1.88 -6.74 -8.61
C GLY A 135 2.61 -7.82 -9.40
N VAL A 136 3.71 -7.41 -10.00
CA VAL A 136 4.65 -8.29 -10.70
C VAL A 136 5.99 -8.23 -9.99
N ARG A 137 6.63 -9.39 -9.86
CA ARG A 137 7.91 -9.55 -9.19
C ARG A 137 8.87 -10.36 -10.06
N PHE A 138 10.12 -9.90 -10.06
CA PHE A 138 11.26 -10.49 -10.76
C PHE A 138 12.23 -11.13 -9.76
#